data_AF-A0A1W9MB64-F1
#
_entry.id   AF-A0A1W9MB64-F1
#
_cell.length_a   1.000
_cell.length_b   1.000
_cell.length_c   1.000
_cell.angle_alpha   90.00
_cell.angle_beta   90.00
_cell.angle_gamma   90.00
#
_symmetry.space_group_name_H-M   'P 1'
#
loop_
_entity.id
_entity.type
_entity.pdbx_description
1 polymer ?
#
loop_
_entity_poly.entity_id
_entity_poly.type
_entity_poly.pdbx_seq_one_letter_code
_entity_poly.pdbx_strand_id
1 'polypeptide(L)'
;TASPDDDLFVQLAQTYASNNPDMRDNPDAVTNGAAWYTINGGMQDWNYVWMGCNEVTIELSNTFWPAFSEIANLWDDNREAMLAYMEWSLRGARGLITDATTGKPLNASIEVIGIDHKVYTDPDVGDYHRILVPGIYDLRFSAQGYYSEIIPDISVSQGNAARLDVSLIPQIPGDIDTDRKITLSDLILALKIAVGEDISPTVSQSADVNGDKRIGIEDAVYILNEIRKNYEL
;
A
#
# COMPACT_ATOMS: atom_id res chain seq x y z
N THR A 1 -14.34 15.78 -1.88
CA THR A 1 -13.02 15.93 -2.50
C THR A 1 -12.66 14.61 -3.15
N ALA A 2 -11.87 14.64 -4.23
CA ALA A 2 -11.36 13.43 -4.86
C ALA A 2 -10.45 12.65 -3.89
N SER A 3 -10.48 11.32 -3.99
CA SER A 3 -9.56 10.46 -3.23
C SER A 3 -8.21 10.35 -3.95
N PRO A 4 -7.12 9.91 -3.28
CA PRO A 4 -5.86 9.60 -3.96
C PRO A 4 -6.00 8.62 -5.13
N ASP A 5 -6.96 7.69 -5.05
CA ASP A 5 -7.27 6.68 -6.07
C ASP A 5 -8.51 7.06 -6.93
N ASP A 6 -8.77 8.35 -7.16
CA ASP A 6 -9.96 8.83 -7.89
C ASP A 6 -10.13 8.15 -9.27
N ASP A 7 -9.07 8.09 -10.07
CA ASP A 7 -9.08 7.46 -11.39
C ASP A 7 -9.48 5.97 -11.33
N LEU A 8 -9.05 5.26 -10.28
CA LEU A 8 -9.42 3.87 -10.04
C LEU A 8 -10.90 3.77 -9.69
N PHE A 9 -11.38 4.58 -8.75
CA PHE A 9 -12.79 4.56 -8.34
C PHE A 9 -13.74 4.93 -9.46
N VAL A 10 -13.37 5.89 -10.30
CA VAL A 10 -14.13 6.25 -11.50
C VAL A 10 -14.23 5.06 -12.45
N GLN A 11 -13.12 4.35 -12.72
CA GLN A 11 -13.13 3.18 -13.60
C GLN A 11 -13.88 1.98 -13.00
N LEU A 12 -13.78 1.76 -11.69
CA LEU A 12 -14.56 0.74 -10.97
C LEU A 12 -16.07 1.00 -11.11
N ALA A 13 -16.50 2.22 -10.82
CA ALA A 13 -17.90 2.62 -10.91
C ALA A 13 -18.42 2.58 -12.35
N GLN A 14 -17.62 3.06 -13.32
CA GLN A 14 -17.95 2.98 -14.75
C GLN A 14 -18.05 1.53 -15.24
N THR A 15 -17.23 0.61 -14.71
CA THR A 15 -17.32 -0.81 -15.07
C THR A 15 -18.68 -1.39 -14.68
N TYR A 16 -19.18 -1.08 -13.48
CA TYR A 16 -20.51 -1.51 -13.07
C TYR A 16 -21.58 -0.83 -13.94
N ALA A 17 -21.56 0.50 -14.01
CA ALA A 17 -22.58 1.28 -14.69
C ALA A 17 -22.71 0.93 -16.18
N SER A 18 -21.60 0.75 -16.90
CA SER A 18 -21.62 0.44 -18.34
C SER A 18 -22.15 -0.97 -18.67
N ASN A 19 -22.13 -1.90 -17.70
CA ASN A 19 -22.65 -3.26 -17.84
C ASN A 19 -24.08 -3.42 -17.32
N ASN A 20 -24.66 -2.40 -16.69
CA ASN A 20 -26.08 -2.35 -16.36
C ASN A 20 -26.82 -1.51 -17.43
N PRO A 21 -27.86 -2.04 -18.11
CA PRO A 21 -28.53 -1.32 -19.20
C PRO A 21 -29.07 0.07 -18.83
N ASP A 22 -29.75 0.19 -17.68
CA ASP A 22 -30.35 1.45 -17.22
C ASP A 22 -29.29 2.48 -16.81
N MET A 23 -28.22 2.03 -16.16
CA MET A 23 -27.11 2.91 -15.78
C MET A 23 -26.29 3.35 -16.98
N ARG A 24 -26.02 2.44 -17.93
CA ARG A 24 -25.21 2.74 -19.13
C ARG A 24 -25.81 3.87 -19.95
N ASP A 25 -27.13 3.92 -20.05
CA ASP A 25 -27.84 4.88 -20.87
C ASP A 25 -28.14 6.19 -20.10
N ASN A 26 -27.67 6.30 -18.85
CA ASN A 26 -27.75 7.49 -18.00
C ASN A 26 -26.36 8.18 -17.86
N PRO A 27 -26.19 9.41 -18.37
CA PRO A 27 -24.90 10.12 -18.30
C PRO A 27 -24.47 10.48 -16.87
N ASP A 28 -25.41 10.48 -15.92
CA ASP A 28 -25.17 10.82 -14.50
C ASP A 28 -25.07 9.56 -13.61
N ALA A 29 -24.91 8.36 -14.20
CA ALA A 29 -24.89 7.09 -13.45
C ALA A 29 -23.68 6.88 -12.53
N VAL A 30 -22.60 7.64 -12.73
CA VAL A 30 -21.42 7.63 -11.86
C VAL A 30 -21.23 9.01 -11.26
N THR A 31 -21.09 9.07 -9.94
CA THR A 31 -20.93 10.33 -9.21
C THR A 31 -19.95 10.20 -8.07
N ASN A 32 -19.23 11.28 -7.76
CA ASN A 32 -18.48 11.37 -6.51
C ASN A 32 -19.49 11.56 -5.37
N GLY A 33 -19.44 10.70 -4.35
CA GLY A 33 -20.43 10.71 -3.27
C GLY A 33 -20.63 12.09 -2.65
N ALA A 34 -19.54 12.78 -2.27
CA ALA A 34 -19.62 14.11 -1.66
C ALA A 34 -20.10 15.21 -2.63
N ALA A 35 -19.93 15.02 -3.95
CA ALA A 35 -20.48 15.94 -4.96
C ALA A 35 -22.00 15.76 -5.13
N TRP A 36 -22.51 14.54 -4.93
CA TRP A 36 -23.95 14.27 -4.92
C TRP A 36 -24.60 14.78 -3.63
N TYR A 37 -24.15 14.30 -2.47
CA TYR A 37 -24.47 14.83 -1.15
C TYR A 37 -23.49 14.33 -0.09
N THR A 38 -23.18 15.17 0.90
CA THR A 38 -22.21 14.81 1.95
C THR A 38 -22.79 13.82 2.95
N ILE A 39 -22.08 12.70 3.16
CA ILE A 39 -22.33 11.73 4.24
C ILE A 39 -21.09 11.66 5.12
N ASN A 40 -21.27 11.68 6.44
CA ASN A 40 -20.18 11.46 7.39
C ASN A 40 -20.37 10.11 8.08
N GLY A 41 -19.29 9.35 8.25
CA GLY A 41 -19.33 8.04 8.92
C GLY A 41 -19.89 6.90 8.05
N GLY A 42 -19.81 7.04 6.72
CA GLY A 42 -20.19 5.98 5.78
C GLY A 42 -19.19 4.83 5.78
N MET A 43 -19.69 3.63 5.49
CA MET A 43 -18.89 2.39 5.39
C MET A 43 -17.85 2.48 4.26
N GLN A 44 -18.23 3.05 3.11
CA GLN A 44 -17.38 3.18 1.93
C GLN A 44 -16.04 3.86 2.21
N ASP A 45 -16.08 5.06 2.80
CA ASP A 45 -14.87 5.82 3.11
C ASP A 45 -14.07 5.16 4.24
N TRP A 46 -14.74 4.51 5.20
CA TRP A 46 -14.07 3.79 6.27
C TRP A 46 -13.25 2.61 5.73
N ASN A 47 -13.81 1.83 4.80
CA ASN A 47 -13.11 0.72 4.13
C ASN A 47 -11.84 1.19 3.42
N TYR A 48 -11.92 2.29 2.68
CA TYR A 48 -10.77 2.82 1.94
C TYR A 48 -9.68 3.38 2.87
N VAL A 49 -10.07 4.18 3.87
CA VAL A 49 -9.13 4.88 4.74
C VAL A 49 -8.47 3.96 5.76
N TRP A 50 -9.21 3.01 6.34
CA TRP A 50 -8.74 2.23 7.48
C TRP A 50 -8.41 0.78 7.17
N MET A 51 -9.06 0.18 6.17
CA MET A 51 -8.89 -1.23 5.84
C MET A 51 -8.12 -1.46 4.54
N GLY A 52 -7.85 -0.40 3.77
CA GLY A 52 -7.20 -0.51 2.46
C GLY A 52 -8.07 -1.19 1.40
N CYS A 53 -9.39 -1.27 1.61
CA CYS A 53 -10.34 -1.88 0.69
C CYS A 53 -11.01 -0.82 -0.20
N ASN A 54 -10.99 -1.00 -1.52
CA ASN A 54 -11.66 -0.11 -2.46
C ASN A 54 -13.15 -0.48 -2.59
N GLU A 55 -14.01 0.20 -1.83
CA GLU A 55 -15.46 0.02 -1.88
C GLU A 55 -16.14 1.11 -2.73
N VAL A 56 -17.17 0.74 -3.50
CA VAL A 56 -18.09 1.68 -4.15
C VAL A 56 -19.53 1.41 -3.71
N THR A 57 -20.33 2.46 -3.58
CA THR A 57 -21.77 2.36 -3.33
C THR A 57 -22.52 2.28 -4.65
N ILE A 58 -23.39 1.28 -4.80
CA ILE A 58 -24.18 1.06 -6.01
C ILE A 58 -25.67 1.25 -5.67
N GLU A 59 -26.27 2.28 -6.25
CA GLU A 59 -27.71 2.57 -6.11
C GLU A 59 -28.48 1.85 -7.23
N LEU A 60 -29.05 0.69 -6.91
CA LEU A 60 -29.59 -0.26 -7.91
C LEU A 60 -30.94 0.15 -8.51
N SER A 61 -31.76 0.90 -7.77
CA SER A 61 -33.13 1.20 -8.19
C SER A 61 -33.68 2.45 -7.52
N ASN A 62 -34.52 3.19 -8.26
CA ASN A 62 -35.34 4.28 -7.72
C ASN A 62 -36.49 3.79 -6.82
N THR A 63 -36.85 2.51 -6.92
CA THR A 63 -37.88 1.89 -6.06
C THR A 63 -37.19 1.09 -4.97
N PHE A 64 -37.17 1.62 -3.75
CA PHE A 64 -36.53 0.99 -2.58
C PHE A 64 -37.08 -0.41 -2.25
N TRP A 65 -38.34 -0.69 -2.61
CA TRP A 65 -39.00 -1.96 -2.36
C TRP A 65 -39.82 -2.41 -3.58
N PRO A 66 -39.15 -2.92 -4.63
CA PRO A 66 -39.82 -3.31 -5.86
C PRO A 66 -40.76 -4.50 -5.62
N ALA A 67 -41.76 -4.66 -6.49
CA ALA A 67 -42.61 -5.84 -6.45
C ALA A 67 -41.79 -7.11 -6.76
N PHE A 68 -42.20 -8.24 -6.19
CA PHE A 68 -41.51 -9.53 -6.44
C PHE A 68 -41.40 -9.88 -7.93
N SER A 69 -42.35 -9.43 -8.76
CA SER A 69 -42.32 -9.61 -10.22
C SER A 69 -41.12 -8.97 -10.90
N GLU A 70 -40.52 -7.93 -10.32
CA GLU A 70 -39.40 -7.18 -10.91
C GLU A 70 -38.03 -7.79 -10.58
N ILE A 71 -37.95 -8.70 -9.60
CA ILE A 71 -36.68 -9.23 -9.11
C ILE A 71 -35.90 -9.97 -10.20
N ALA A 72 -36.59 -10.69 -11.09
CA ALA A 72 -35.95 -11.39 -12.21
C ALA A 72 -35.30 -10.40 -13.20
N ASN A 73 -35.98 -9.31 -13.53
CA ASN A 73 -35.45 -8.28 -14.42
C ASN A 73 -34.26 -7.56 -13.78
N LEU A 74 -34.39 -7.15 -12.52
CA LEU A 74 -33.29 -6.52 -11.77
C LEU A 74 -32.06 -7.42 -11.68
N TRP A 75 -32.24 -8.73 -11.52
CA TRP A 75 -31.14 -9.68 -11.58
C TRP A 75 -30.48 -9.70 -12.97
N ASP A 76 -31.27 -9.84 -14.03
CA ASP A 76 -30.77 -9.92 -15.40
C ASP A 76 -30.00 -8.64 -15.79
N ASP A 77 -30.47 -7.47 -15.37
CA ASP A 77 -29.84 -6.18 -15.61
C ASP A 77 -28.51 -5.99 -14.86
N ASN A 78 -28.38 -6.59 -13.66
CA ASN A 78 -27.21 -6.39 -12.79
C ASN A 78 -26.20 -7.53 -12.82
N ARG A 79 -26.58 -8.71 -13.31
CA ARG A 79 -25.75 -9.92 -13.24
C ARG A 79 -24.36 -9.70 -13.84
N GLU A 80 -24.30 -9.14 -15.05
CA GLU A 80 -23.02 -8.89 -15.71
C GLU A 80 -22.23 -7.77 -15.03
N ALA A 81 -22.91 -6.69 -14.62
CA ALA A 81 -22.28 -5.59 -13.90
C ALA A 81 -21.61 -6.04 -12.59
N MET A 82 -22.26 -6.92 -11.82
CA MET A 82 -21.70 -7.51 -10.61
C MET A 82 -20.47 -8.37 -10.91
N LEU A 83 -20.52 -9.20 -11.96
CA LEU A 83 -19.39 -10.05 -12.35
C LEU A 83 -18.19 -9.21 -12.80
N ALA A 84 -18.41 -8.25 -13.70
CA ALA A 84 -17.38 -7.35 -14.21
C ALA A 84 -16.75 -6.51 -13.09
N TYR A 85 -17.55 -6.07 -12.10
CA TYR A 85 -17.03 -5.39 -10.92
C TYR A 85 -16.16 -6.31 -10.06
N MET A 86 -16.59 -7.55 -9.78
CA MET A 86 -15.80 -8.51 -9.00
C MET A 86 -14.47 -8.89 -9.66
N GLU A 87 -14.41 -8.92 -10.99
CA GLU A 87 -13.19 -9.21 -11.74
C GLU A 87 -12.06 -8.19 -11.49
N TRP A 88 -12.36 -6.97 -11.03
CA TRP A 88 -11.34 -6.00 -10.64
C TRP A 88 -10.46 -6.46 -9.47
N SER A 89 -10.95 -7.36 -8.62
CA SER A 89 -10.16 -7.98 -7.56
C SER A 89 -8.94 -8.76 -8.08
N LEU A 90 -8.92 -9.07 -9.37
CA LEU A 90 -7.85 -9.79 -10.05
C LEU A 90 -6.85 -8.87 -10.77
N ARG A 91 -7.02 -7.55 -10.74
CA ARG A 91 -6.21 -6.56 -11.47
C ARG A 91 -5.16 -5.86 -10.59
N GLY A 92 -4.30 -5.05 -11.22
CA GLY A 92 -3.30 -4.25 -10.52
C GLY A 92 -1.97 -4.97 -10.30
N ALA A 93 -1.46 -4.92 -9.08
CA ALA A 93 -0.25 -5.63 -8.65
C ALA A 93 -0.53 -6.44 -7.38
N ARG A 94 0.07 -7.63 -7.27
CA ARG A 94 -0.05 -8.49 -6.07
C ARG A 94 1.16 -9.37 -5.90
N GLY A 95 1.38 -9.88 -4.69
CA GLY A 95 2.48 -10.81 -4.44
C GLY A 95 2.64 -11.09 -2.96
N LEU A 96 3.78 -11.66 -2.59
CA LEU A 96 4.20 -11.90 -1.21
C LEU A 96 5.35 -10.98 -0.82
N ILE A 97 5.35 -10.53 0.43
CA ILE A 97 6.49 -9.84 1.04
C ILE A 97 7.04 -10.69 2.17
N THR A 98 8.33 -11.01 2.08
CA THR A 98 8.99 -11.95 2.97
C THR A 98 10.31 -11.40 3.50
N ASP A 99 10.77 -11.96 4.62
CA ASP A 99 12.12 -11.78 5.13
C ASP A 99 13.12 -12.51 4.22
N ALA A 100 14.09 -11.79 3.66
CA ALA A 100 15.12 -12.37 2.77
C ALA A 100 16.01 -13.43 3.45
N THR A 101 16.10 -13.42 4.78
CA THR A 101 16.92 -14.35 5.57
C THR A 101 16.12 -15.58 5.98
N THR A 102 14.90 -15.37 6.50
CA THR A 102 14.11 -16.47 7.09
C THR A 102 13.04 -17.03 6.15
N GLY A 103 12.70 -16.31 5.07
CA GLY A 103 11.61 -16.65 4.16
C GLY A 103 10.21 -16.49 4.76
N LYS A 104 10.11 -15.98 6.00
CA LYS A 104 8.82 -15.79 6.68
C LYS A 104 8.07 -14.57 6.13
N PRO A 105 6.73 -14.58 6.17
CA PRO A 105 5.93 -13.43 5.78
C PRO A 105 6.20 -12.22 6.68
N LEU A 106 6.04 -11.03 6.11
CA LEU A 106 6.23 -9.76 6.81
C LEU A 106 4.92 -8.99 6.93
N ASN A 107 4.74 -8.31 8.07
CA ASN A 107 3.80 -7.20 8.19
C ASN A 107 4.43 -5.97 7.50
N ALA A 108 4.05 -5.74 6.26
CA ALA A 108 4.63 -4.73 5.38
C ALA A 108 3.56 -3.81 4.79
N SER A 109 4.00 -2.63 4.34
CA SER A 109 3.20 -1.66 3.60
C SER A 109 3.73 -1.52 2.18
N ILE A 110 2.81 -1.26 1.25
CA ILE A 110 3.07 -1.01 -0.16
C ILE A 110 2.52 0.37 -0.48
N GLU A 111 3.39 1.21 -1.04
CA GLU A 111 3.07 2.57 -1.50
C GLU A 111 3.36 2.66 -2.99
N VAL A 112 2.41 3.22 -3.74
CA VAL A 112 2.62 3.56 -5.15
C VAL A 112 3.17 4.97 -5.17
N ILE A 113 4.36 5.17 -5.73
CA ILE A 113 4.97 6.50 -5.76
C ILE A 113 4.06 7.46 -6.55
N GLY A 114 3.63 8.53 -5.90
CA GLY A 114 2.71 9.53 -6.46
C GLY A 114 1.23 9.31 -6.13
N ILE A 115 0.86 8.21 -5.47
CA ILE A 115 -0.50 7.99 -4.96
C ILE A 115 -0.44 7.89 -3.43
N ASP A 116 -1.04 8.87 -2.75
CA ASP A 116 -1.05 8.97 -1.28
C ASP A 116 -2.06 8.01 -0.63
N HIS A 117 -1.92 6.72 -0.89
CA HIS A 117 -2.68 5.65 -0.28
C HIS A 117 -1.82 4.39 -0.17
N LYS A 118 -1.68 3.88 1.06
CA LYS A 118 -0.91 2.66 1.36
C LYS A 118 -1.85 1.48 1.53
N VAL A 119 -1.42 0.34 1.00
CA VAL A 119 -2.01 -0.97 1.32
C VAL A 119 -1.03 -1.78 2.15
N TYR A 120 -1.54 -2.81 2.82
CA TYR A 120 -0.76 -3.63 3.75
C TYR A 120 -0.89 -5.09 3.38
N THR A 121 0.12 -5.87 3.76
CA THR A 121 0.06 -7.33 3.68
C THR A 121 -0.87 -7.91 4.74
N ASP A 122 -1.42 -9.10 4.50
CA ASP A 122 -1.81 -9.99 5.61
C ASP A 122 -0.52 -10.51 6.29
N PRO A 123 -0.25 -10.23 7.57
CA PRO A 123 0.98 -10.68 8.23
C PRO A 123 1.14 -12.19 8.35
N ASP A 124 0.04 -12.97 8.33
CA ASP A 124 0.09 -14.42 8.50
C ASP A 124 0.58 -15.13 7.23
N VAL A 125 0.36 -14.51 6.06
CA VAL A 125 0.69 -15.08 4.73
C VAL A 125 1.73 -14.24 3.98
N GLY A 126 1.79 -12.94 4.27
CA GLY A 126 2.64 -11.94 3.63
C GLY A 126 2.11 -11.45 2.30
N ASP A 127 0.88 -11.83 1.91
CA ASP A 127 0.32 -11.42 0.63
C ASP A 127 -0.23 -10.00 0.65
N TYR A 128 -0.10 -9.33 -0.48
CA TYR A 128 -0.66 -8.00 -0.69
C TYR A 128 -1.40 -7.91 -2.02
N HIS A 129 -2.35 -6.99 -2.06
CA HIS A 129 -3.14 -6.68 -3.23
C HIS A 129 -3.23 -5.17 -3.39
N ARG A 130 -2.78 -4.66 -4.54
CA ARG A 130 -2.89 -3.26 -4.91
C ARG A 130 -3.60 -3.15 -6.26
N ILE A 131 -4.91 -2.93 -6.22
CA ILE A 131 -5.70 -2.69 -7.44
C ILE A 131 -5.21 -1.37 -8.05
N LEU A 132 -4.92 -1.40 -9.35
CA LEU A 132 -4.44 -0.26 -10.12
C LEU A 132 -5.07 -0.30 -11.51
N VAL A 133 -5.23 0.88 -12.08
CA VAL A 133 -5.58 1.03 -13.50
C VAL A 133 -4.35 0.69 -14.36
N PRO A 134 -4.51 0.41 -15.67
CA PRO A 134 -3.38 0.12 -16.53
C PRO A 134 -2.37 1.27 -16.58
N GLY A 135 -1.09 0.97 -16.43
CA GLY A 135 -0.06 1.98 -16.31
C GLY A 135 1.32 1.40 -15.99
N ILE A 136 2.29 2.28 -15.77
CA ILE A 136 3.64 1.94 -15.29
C ILE A 136 3.83 2.65 -13.96
N TYR A 137 4.23 1.91 -12.93
CA TYR A 137 4.28 2.39 -11.55
C TYR A 137 5.61 2.02 -10.89
N ASP A 138 6.08 2.91 -10.01
CA ASP A 138 7.13 2.60 -9.05
C ASP A 138 6.47 2.22 -7.72
N LEU A 139 6.80 1.05 -7.18
CA LEU A 139 6.25 0.56 -5.92
C LEU A 139 7.32 0.56 -4.84
N ARG A 140 7.02 1.18 -3.70
CA ARG A 140 7.83 1.11 -2.48
C ARG A 140 7.25 0.07 -1.53
N PHE A 141 8.13 -0.82 -1.08
CA PHE A 141 7.87 -1.86 -0.10
C PHE A 141 8.61 -1.53 1.19
N SER A 142 7.91 -1.53 2.32
CA SER A 142 8.48 -1.17 3.62
C SER A 142 7.95 -2.09 4.71
N ALA A 143 8.81 -2.51 5.63
CA ALA A 143 8.43 -3.21 6.85
C ALA A 143 9.29 -2.70 8.02
N GLN A 144 8.74 -2.71 9.22
CA GLN A 144 9.47 -2.25 10.40
C GLN A 144 10.71 -3.12 10.65
N GLY A 145 11.88 -2.50 10.74
CA GLY A 145 13.16 -3.20 10.92
C GLY A 145 13.74 -3.80 9.63
N TYR A 146 13.24 -3.39 8.45
CA TYR A 146 13.74 -3.81 7.14
C TYR A 146 14.12 -2.59 6.28
N TYR A 147 15.14 -2.75 5.43
CA TYR A 147 15.43 -1.72 4.43
C TYR A 147 14.26 -1.68 3.44
N SER A 148 13.73 -0.48 3.20
CA SER A 148 12.70 -0.31 2.18
C SER A 148 13.29 -0.51 0.78
N GLU A 149 12.49 -1.06 -0.11
CA GLU A 149 12.87 -1.31 -1.50
C GLU A 149 11.90 -0.60 -2.44
N ILE A 150 12.42 0.05 -3.47
CA ILE A 150 11.63 0.63 -4.55
C ILE A 150 11.89 -0.21 -5.79
N ILE A 151 10.83 -0.78 -6.36
CA ILE A 151 10.89 -1.50 -7.62
C ILE A 151 10.26 -0.61 -8.69
N PRO A 152 11.06 -0.09 -9.63
CA PRO A 152 10.56 0.81 -10.65
C PRO A 152 9.91 0.07 -11.82
N ASP A 153 9.20 0.81 -12.65
CA ASP A 153 8.73 0.38 -13.97
C ASP A 153 7.81 -0.87 -13.97
N ILE A 154 7.00 -1.04 -12.92
CA ILE A 154 6.01 -2.13 -12.85
C ILE A 154 4.88 -1.87 -13.84
N SER A 155 4.80 -2.67 -14.89
CA SER A 155 3.75 -2.61 -15.89
C SER A 155 2.48 -3.32 -15.41
N VAL A 156 1.41 -2.55 -15.24
CA VAL A 156 0.05 -3.04 -14.95
C VAL A 156 -0.77 -3.01 -16.23
N SER A 157 -1.39 -4.15 -16.56
CA SER A 157 -2.27 -4.30 -17.73
C SER A 157 -3.75 -4.28 -17.34
N GLN A 158 -4.65 -4.25 -18.34
CA GLN A 158 -6.11 -4.38 -18.11
C GLN A 158 -6.53 -5.75 -17.56
N GLY A 159 -5.69 -6.78 -17.69
CA GLY A 159 -6.00 -8.15 -17.30
C GLY A 159 -5.53 -8.48 -15.88
N ASN A 160 -5.03 -9.70 -15.71
CA ASN A 160 -4.55 -10.19 -14.42
C ASN A 160 -3.44 -9.31 -13.84
N ALA A 161 -3.44 -9.22 -12.52
CA ALA A 161 -2.47 -8.46 -11.75
C ALA A 161 -1.04 -8.91 -12.04
N ALA A 162 -0.13 -7.94 -12.12
CA ALA A 162 1.30 -8.20 -12.14
C ALA A 162 1.69 -8.91 -10.84
N ARG A 163 2.28 -10.11 -10.96
CA ARG A 163 2.79 -10.86 -9.81
C ARG A 163 4.18 -10.35 -9.47
N LEU A 164 4.36 -9.88 -8.25
CA LEU A 164 5.61 -9.29 -7.76
C LEU A 164 5.85 -9.72 -6.32
N ASP A 165 6.64 -10.77 -6.15
CA ASP A 165 7.06 -11.23 -4.82
C ASP A 165 8.36 -10.49 -4.45
N VAL A 166 8.45 -9.99 -3.22
CA VAL A 166 9.55 -9.17 -2.72
C VAL A 166 10.10 -9.78 -1.43
N SER A 167 11.43 -9.82 -1.30
CA SER A 167 12.10 -10.27 -0.09
C SER A 167 12.91 -9.13 0.49
N LEU A 168 12.45 -8.56 1.60
CA LEU A 168 13.10 -7.43 2.24
C LEU A 168 14.25 -7.90 3.13
N ILE A 169 15.33 -7.13 3.15
CA ILE A 169 16.52 -7.41 3.96
C ILE A 169 16.35 -6.77 5.34
N PRO A 170 16.47 -7.52 6.44
CA PRO A 170 16.48 -6.94 7.79
C PRO A 170 17.54 -5.86 7.93
N GLN A 171 17.20 -4.78 8.64
CA GLN A 171 18.16 -3.73 8.95
C GLN A 171 19.22 -4.24 9.91
N ILE A 172 20.45 -3.79 9.70
CA ILE A 172 21.56 -4.07 10.61
C ILE A 172 21.47 -3.05 11.75
N PRO A 173 21.41 -3.50 13.02
CA PRO A 173 21.47 -2.57 14.14
C PRO A 173 22.77 -1.75 14.09
N GLY A 174 22.66 -0.43 14.23
CA GLY A 174 23.80 0.48 14.15
C GLY A 174 24.24 0.88 12.72
N ASP A 175 23.60 0.40 11.67
CA ASP A 175 23.72 0.97 10.32
C ASP A 175 22.87 2.26 10.25
N ILE A 176 23.55 3.41 10.18
CA ILE A 176 22.91 4.73 10.24
C ILE A 176 22.61 5.26 8.85
N ASP A 177 23.52 5.08 7.89
CA ASP A 177 23.38 5.61 6.54
C ASP A 177 22.60 4.68 5.60
N THR A 178 22.20 3.51 6.09
CA THR A 178 21.41 2.49 5.41
C THR A 178 22.11 1.86 4.20
N ASP A 179 23.44 1.87 4.17
CA ASP A 179 24.25 1.24 3.12
C ASP A 179 24.35 -0.30 3.25
N ARG A 180 23.70 -0.86 4.27
CA ARG A 180 23.66 -2.29 4.63
C ARG A 180 24.98 -2.81 5.18
N LYS A 181 25.78 -1.95 5.80
CA LYS A 181 27.03 -2.30 6.48
C LYS A 181 27.13 -1.54 7.80
N ILE A 182 28.04 -2.00 8.64
CA ILE A 182 28.43 -1.29 9.86
C ILE A 182 29.90 -0.90 9.76
N THR A 183 30.15 0.39 9.65
CA THR A 183 31.45 0.96 9.29
C THR A 183 31.79 2.18 10.14
N LEU A 184 33.02 2.69 9.98
CA LEU A 184 33.43 3.93 10.63
C LEU A 184 32.59 5.14 10.17
N SER A 185 31.96 5.08 9.00
CA SER A 185 31.02 6.12 8.55
C SER A 185 29.82 6.24 9.49
N ASP A 186 29.25 5.10 9.90
CA ASP A 186 28.16 5.03 10.87
C ASP A 186 28.57 5.60 12.22
N LEU A 187 29.77 5.25 12.69
CA LEU A 187 30.31 5.80 13.95
C LEU A 187 30.44 7.33 13.88
N ILE A 188 30.95 7.85 12.77
CA ILE A 188 31.09 9.29 12.57
C ILE A 188 29.72 9.97 12.55
N LEU A 189 28.73 9.37 11.90
CA LEU A 189 27.36 9.88 11.89
C LEU A 189 26.75 9.88 13.29
N ALA A 190 26.89 8.79 14.05
CA ALA A 190 26.40 8.71 15.43
C ALA A 190 26.98 9.83 16.31
N LEU A 191 28.30 10.06 16.22
CA LEU A 191 28.98 11.11 16.98
C LEU A 191 28.54 12.52 16.56
N LYS A 192 28.34 12.76 15.27
CA LYS A 192 27.80 14.04 14.75
C LYS A 192 26.39 14.32 15.28
N ILE A 193 25.51 13.32 15.28
CA ILE A 193 24.15 13.46 15.85
C ILE A 193 24.24 13.75 17.35
N ALA A 194 25.11 13.03 18.06
CA ALA A 194 25.28 13.18 19.51
C ALA A 194 25.78 14.58 19.92
N VAL A 195 26.56 15.26 19.07
CA VAL A 195 27.01 16.66 19.31
C VAL A 195 26.02 17.72 18.77
N GLY A 196 24.88 17.30 18.22
CA GLY A 196 23.81 18.18 17.75
C GLY A 196 24.02 18.74 16.34
N GLU A 197 24.86 18.10 15.51
CA GLU A 197 24.87 18.42 14.08
C GLU A 197 23.55 17.99 13.43
N ASP A 198 22.95 18.88 12.65
CA ASP A 198 21.79 18.56 11.82
C ASP A 198 22.25 17.77 10.60
N ILE A 199 22.01 16.46 10.64
CA ILE A 199 22.34 15.55 9.55
C ILE A 199 21.04 15.15 8.87
N SER A 200 20.78 15.74 7.71
CA SER A 200 19.83 15.19 6.75
C SER A 200 20.60 14.14 5.94
N PRO A 201 20.33 12.83 6.12
CA PRO A 201 19.02 12.23 5.83
C PRO A 201 18.52 11.24 6.91
N THR A 202 17.37 10.63 6.62
CA THR A 202 16.58 9.65 7.39
C THR A 202 17.42 8.72 8.29
N VAL A 203 17.58 9.09 9.56
CA VAL A 203 18.14 8.21 10.58
C VAL A 203 17.26 6.96 10.66
N SER A 204 17.84 5.79 10.41
CA SER A 204 17.10 4.53 10.55
C SER A 204 16.68 4.30 12.00
N GLN A 205 15.42 3.89 12.25
CA GLN A 205 15.00 3.50 13.60
C GLN A 205 15.81 2.31 14.14
N SER A 206 16.40 1.49 13.27
CA SER A 206 17.30 0.39 13.68
C SER A 206 18.66 0.87 14.20
N ALA A 207 19.02 2.14 13.97
CA ALA A 207 20.27 2.71 14.45
C ALA A 207 20.24 3.06 15.95
N ASP A 208 19.04 3.30 16.49
CA ASP A 208 18.82 3.42 17.93
C ASP A 208 18.81 2.00 18.52
N VAL A 209 19.96 1.56 19.03
CA VAL A 209 20.15 0.21 19.53
C VAL A 209 19.75 0.07 21.00
N ASN A 210 19.58 1.18 21.71
CA ASN A 210 19.22 1.20 23.12
C ASN A 210 17.72 1.47 23.37
N GLY A 211 16.98 1.88 22.33
CA GLY A 211 15.53 2.12 22.32
C GLY A 211 15.10 3.44 22.96
N ASP A 212 16.00 4.41 23.13
CA ASP A 212 15.71 5.70 23.76
C ASP A 212 15.14 6.76 22.80
N LYS A 213 14.97 6.39 21.53
CA LYS A 213 14.47 7.19 20.40
C LYS A 213 15.42 8.30 19.96
N ARG A 214 16.71 8.18 20.28
CA ARG A 214 17.76 9.09 19.85
C ARG A 214 18.96 8.29 19.39
N ILE A 215 19.79 8.93 18.58
CA ILE A 215 21.13 8.42 18.32
C ILE A 215 22.09 9.17 19.22
N GLY A 216 22.71 8.43 20.14
CA GLY A 216 23.57 8.95 21.19
C GLY A 216 24.94 8.27 21.24
N ILE A 217 25.65 8.55 22.34
CA ILE A 217 26.98 7.97 22.59
C ILE A 217 26.88 6.47 22.79
N GLU A 218 25.78 5.99 23.37
CA GLU A 218 25.47 4.59 23.57
C GLU A 218 25.44 3.82 22.23
N ASP A 219 24.81 4.39 21.19
CA ASP A 219 24.77 3.79 19.86
C ASP A 219 26.14 3.86 19.17
N ALA A 220 26.86 4.97 19.34
CA ALA A 220 28.24 5.10 18.86
C ALA A 220 29.16 4.02 19.48
N VAL A 221 29.00 3.75 20.79
CA VAL A 221 29.75 2.69 21.49
C VAL A 221 29.38 1.30 20.95
N TYR A 222 28.10 1.05 20.66
CA TYR A 222 27.67 -0.19 20.02
C TYR A 222 28.33 -0.36 18.65
N ILE A 223 28.25 0.66 17.79
CA ILE A 223 28.83 0.64 16.44
C ILE A 223 30.34 0.37 16.50
N LEU A 224 31.05 1.07 17.39
CA LEU A 224 32.49 0.85 17.58
C LEU A 224 32.82 -0.60 17.99
N ASN A 225 32.02 -1.19 18.87
CA ASN A 225 32.21 -2.58 19.30
C ASN A 225 31.95 -3.57 18.16
N GLU A 226 30.92 -3.36 17.34
CA GLU A 226 30.65 -4.21 16.17
C GLU A 226 31.76 -4.10 15.12
N ILE A 227 32.25 -2.88 14.85
CA ILE A 227 33.41 -2.67 13.98
C ILE A 227 34.62 -3.42 14.52
N ARG A 228 34.91 -3.33 15.82
CA ARG A 228 36.06 -4.02 16.45
C ARG A 228 36.02 -5.53 16.20
N LYS A 229 34.86 -6.17 16.33
CA LYS A 229 34.69 -7.61 16.08
C LYS A 229 35.10 -8.01 14.66
N ASN A 230 34.87 -7.14 13.67
CA ASN A 230 35.24 -7.39 12.28
C ASN A 230 36.75 -7.31 12.02
N TYR A 231 37.54 -6.73 12.92
CA TYR A 231 39.01 -6.59 12.81
C TYR A 231 39.81 -7.54 13.71
N GLU A 232 39.17 -8.34 14.57
CA GLU A 232 39.84 -9.33 15.45
C GLU A 232 40.06 -10.71 14.77
N LEU A 233 40.30 -10.75 13.45
CA LEU A 233 40.72 -11.95 12.70
C LEU A 233 42.23 -12.23 12.82
#